data_AF-A0A1X1MMJ3-F1
#
_entry.id   AF-A0A1X1MMJ3-F1
#
_cell.length_a   1.000
_cell.length_b   1.000
_cell.length_c   1.000
_cell.angle_alpha   90.00
_cell.angle_beta   90.00
_cell.angle_gamma   90.00
#
_symmetry.space_group_name_H-M   'P 1'
#
loop_
_entity.id
_entity.type
_entity.pdbx_description
1 polymer ?
#
loop_
_entity_poly.entity_id
_entity_poly.type
_entity_poly.pdbx_seq_one_letter_code
_entity_poly.pdbx_strand_id
1 'polypeptide(L)'
;MTQRAKKSWKDDLGKTRYVMDVWLLIGFVLVCVPQTTGIPIHEWISLAFIVPLVIHILLHWEWIKSVPSKFFARFSDESKFNAVWDVIFYLAMVMVTLSGFLVSEAMLPQLGIPLVIQPFWSEIHHSLGNMLMPMLGIHLALHWTWIKNMTKKMRQSNSKKANGEAAQ
;
A
#
# COMPACT_ATOMS: atom_id res chain seq x y z
N MET A 1 4.03 -39.17 -18.17
CA MET A 1 3.66 -38.57 -16.87
C MET A 1 4.11 -37.12 -16.86
N THR A 2 3.20 -36.18 -17.08
CA THR A 2 3.52 -34.74 -17.05
C THR A 2 3.67 -34.30 -15.60
N GLN A 3 4.92 -34.10 -15.15
CA GLN A 3 5.24 -33.44 -13.90
C GLN A 3 4.55 -32.06 -13.90
N ARG A 4 3.50 -31.91 -13.08
CA ARG A 4 2.78 -30.64 -12.94
C ARG A 4 3.72 -29.67 -12.20
N ALA A 5 4.31 -28.72 -12.93
CA ALA A 5 5.21 -27.72 -12.36
C ALA A 5 4.62 -27.11 -11.09
N LYS A 6 5.41 -27.07 -10.00
CA LYS A 6 4.99 -26.59 -8.68
C LYS A 6 4.69 -25.10 -8.75
N LYS A 7 3.43 -24.75 -9.02
CA LYS A 7 2.98 -23.36 -9.20
C LYS A 7 3.21 -22.55 -7.91
N SER A 8 4.15 -21.60 -7.98
CA SER A 8 4.48 -20.67 -6.90
C SER A 8 3.44 -19.55 -6.81
N TRP A 9 3.41 -18.82 -5.70
CA TRP A 9 2.58 -17.62 -5.58
C TRP A 9 2.98 -16.52 -6.57
N LYS A 10 4.22 -16.56 -7.06
CA LYS A 10 4.74 -15.69 -8.12
C LYS A 10 4.06 -15.93 -9.48
N ASP A 11 3.43 -17.09 -9.67
CA ASP A 11 2.81 -17.49 -10.94
C ASP A 11 1.29 -17.17 -11.00
N ASP A 12 0.75 -16.53 -9.95
CA ASP A 12 -0.65 -16.10 -9.86
C ASP A 12 -0.70 -14.63 -9.46
N LEU A 13 -1.01 -13.76 -10.43
CA LEU A 13 -1.06 -12.31 -10.25
C LEU A 13 -1.94 -11.87 -9.07
N GLY A 14 -3.03 -12.59 -8.80
CA GLY A 14 -3.91 -12.29 -7.68
C GLY A 14 -3.25 -12.57 -6.33
N LYS A 15 -2.46 -13.65 -6.24
CA LYS A 15 -1.66 -13.96 -5.04
C LYS A 15 -0.50 -12.97 -4.87
N THR A 16 0.17 -12.59 -5.96
CA THR A 16 1.23 -11.58 -5.93
C THR A 16 0.71 -10.24 -5.41
N ARG A 17 -0.41 -9.73 -5.95
CA ARG A 17 -1.05 -8.50 -5.47
C ARG A 17 -1.34 -8.58 -3.96
N TYR A 18 -2.00 -9.64 -3.52
CA TYR A 18 -2.31 -9.82 -2.10
C TYR A 18 -1.07 -9.86 -1.19
N VAL A 19 -0.01 -10.55 -1.59
CA VAL A 19 1.24 -10.58 -0.80
C VAL A 19 1.88 -9.19 -0.75
N MET A 20 1.88 -8.46 -1.87
CA MET A 20 2.38 -7.08 -1.91
C MET A 20 1.54 -6.16 -1.04
N ASP A 21 0.22 -6.32 -1.01
CA ASP A 21 -0.69 -5.52 -0.18
C ASP A 21 -0.46 -5.77 1.31
N VAL A 22 -0.17 -7.02 1.70
CA VAL A 22 0.20 -7.35 3.09
C VAL A 22 1.52 -6.68 3.49
N TRP A 23 2.54 -6.72 2.62
CA TRP A 23 3.80 -6.02 2.86
C TRP A 23 3.61 -4.50 2.94
N LEU A 24 2.79 -3.95 2.05
CA LEU A 24 2.46 -2.53 2.05
C LEU A 24 1.71 -2.15 3.34
N LEU A 25 0.76 -2.96 3.79
CA LEU A 25 0.04 -2.71 5.03
C LEU A 25 0.98 -2.69 6.25
N ILE A 26 1.89 -3.66 6.35
CA ILE A 26 2.87 -3.71 7.45
C ILE A 26 3.78 -2.49 7.40
N GLY A 27 4.33 -2.18 6.22
CA GLY A 27 5.22 -1.02 6.04
C GLY A 27 4.52 0.30 6.39
N PHE A 28 3.27 0.45 5.96
CA PHE A 28 2.46 1.63 6.24
C PHE A 28 2.28 1.84 7.74
N VAL A 29 1.90 0.77 8.47
CA VAL A 29 1.72 0.85 9.92
C VAL A 29 3.03 1.23 10.62
N LEU A 30 4.18 0.71 10.18
CA LEU A 30 5.48 1.08 10.74
C LEU A 30 5.81 2.56 10.51
N VAL A 31 5.52 3.08 9.32
CA VAL A 31 5.72 4.51 8.98
C VAL A 31 4.81 5.41 9.82
N CYS A 32 3.55 5.01 10.05
CA CYS A 32 2.57 5.80 10.80
C CYS A 32 2.79 5.85 12.32
N VAL A 33 3.84 5.22 12.86
CA VAL A 33 4.18 5.27 14.30
C VAL A 33 5.57 5.87 14.53
N PRO A 34 5.77 7.17 14.22
CA PRO A 34 7.04 7.85 14.42
C PRO A 34 7.42 7.96 15.91
N GLN A 35 6.44 7.99 16.81
CA GLN A 35 6.67 8.09 18.26
C GLN A 35 7.41 6.87 18.84
N THR A 36 7.28 5.70 18.21
CA THR A 36 7.95 4.47 18.64
C THR A 36 9.26 4.23 17.90
N THR A 37 9.35 4.65 16.63
CA THR A 37 10.54 4.45 15.79
C THR A 37 11.59 5.54 15.99
N GLY A 38 11.18 6.76 16.34
CA GLY A 38 12.05 7.95 16.37
C GLY A 38 12.26 8.56 14.99
N ILE A 39 12.56 9.86 14.95
CA ILE A 39 12.61 10.66 13.70
C ILE A 39 13.56 10.07 12.66
N PRO A 40 14.83 9.71 12.97
CA PRO A 40 15.73 9.19 11.94
C PRO A 40 15.25 7.87 11.32
N ILE A 41 14.74 6.96 12.14
CA ILE A 41 14.26 5.66 11.67
C ILE A 41 12.97 5.84 10.86
N HIS A 42 12.05 6.71 11.29
CA HIS A 42 10.84 7.04 10.54
C HIS A 42 11.17 7.53 9.13
N GLU A 43 12.13 8.44 8.97
CA GLU A 43 12.52 8.96 7.65
C GLU A 43 13.10 7.87 6.74
N TRP A 44 14.00 7.03 7.25
CA TRP A 44 14.60 5.94 6.47
C TRP A 44 13.59 4.84 6.12
N ILE A 45 12.71 4.46 7.04
CA ILE A 45 11.64 3.49 6.75
C ILE A 45 10.64 4.08 5.75
N SER A 46 10.33 5.38 5.85
CA SER A 46 9.46 6.07 4.89
C SER A 46 10.05 6.05 3.49
N LEU A 47 11.37 6.28 3.35
CA LEU A 47 12.06 6.15 2.07
C LEU A 47 11.97 4.72 1.52
N ALA A 48 12.23 3.71 2.36
CA ALA A 48 12.14 2.31 1.96
C ALA A 48 10.71 1.90 1.57
N PHE A 49 9.69 2.48 2.22
CA PHE A 49 8.28 2.23 1.97
C PHE A 49 7.81 2.69 0.58
N ILE A 50 8.50 3.64 -0.05
CA ILE A 50 8.17 4.10 -1.41
C ILE A 50 8.29 2.95 -2.42
N VAL A 51 9.23 2.03 -2.23
CA VAL A 51 9.46 0.90 -3.15
C VAL A 51 8.22 -0.01 -3.27
N PRO A 52 7.69 -0.62 -2.19
CA PRO A 52 6.46 -1.41 -2.29
C PRO A 52 5.24 -0.58 -2.71
N LEU A 53 5.18 0.71 -2.36
CA LEU A 53 4.09 1.60 -2.80
C LEU A 53 4.09 1.77 -4.33
N VAL A 54 5.24 2.02 -4.94
CA VAL A 54 5.38 2.13 -6.40
C VAL A 54 5.05 0.80 -7.07
N ILE A 55 5.52 -0.32 -6.52
CA ILE A 55 5.18 -1.65 -7.06
C ILE A 55 3.67 -1.89 -6.99
N HIS A 56 3.01 -1.54 -5.90
CA HIS A 56 1.56 -1.64 -5.75
C HIS A 56 0.84 -0.82 -6.83
N ILE A 57 1.24 0.44 -7.05
CA ILE A 57 0.69 1.30 -8.11
C ILE A 57 0.86 0.65 -9.49
N LEU A 58 2.05 0.11 -9.80
CA LEU A 58 2.32 -0.56 -11.08
C LEU A 58 1.49 -1.83 -11.27
N LEU A 59 1.29 -2.63 -10.22
CA LEU A 59 0.45 -3.83 -10.26
C LEU A 59 -1.03 -3.52 -10.49
N HIS A 60 -1.45 -2.30 -10.14
CA HIS A 60 -2.80 -1.78 -10.28
C HIS A 60 -2.94 -0.76 -11.42
N TRP A 61 -1.97 -0.67 -12.34
CA TRP A 61 -1.95 0.29 -13.43
C TRP A 61 -3.19 0.25 -14.34
N GLU A 62 -3.69 -0.95 -14.64
CA GLU A 62 -4.93 -1.12 -15.42
C GLU A 62 -6.14 -0.50 -14.72
N TRP A 63 -6.20 -0.57 -13.38
CA TRP A 63 -7.26 0.08 -12.62
C TRP A 63 -7.13 1.60 -12.71
N ILE A 64 -5.91 2.15 -12.59
CA ILE A 64 -5.66 3.61 -12.69
C ILE A 64 -6.12 4.14 -14.05
N LYS A 65 -5.77 3.47 -15.15
CA LYS A 65 -6.24 3.84 -16.50
C LYS A 65 -7.76 3.79 -16.64
N SER A 66 -8.43 2.94 -15.87
CA SER A 66 -9.89 2.83 -15.88
C SER A 66 -10.60 3.88 -15.01
N VAL A 67 -9.87 4.61 -14.15
CA VAL A 67 -10.48 5.61 -13.26
C VAL A 67 -11.25 6.67 -14.04
N PRO A 68 -10.70 7.33 -15.08
CA PRO A 68 -11.44 8.36 -15.81
C PRO A 68 -12.76 7.84 -16.41
N SER A 69 -12.74 6.63 -17.00
CA SER A 69 -13.95 6.06 -17.58
C SER A 69 -15.00 5.71 -16.53
N LYS A 70 -14.59 5.35 -15.30
CA LYS A 70 -15.51 5.09 -14.18
C LYS A 70 -16.25 6.34 -13.70
N PHE A 71 -15.64 7.51 -13.83
CA PHE A 71 -16.29 8.78 -13.51
C PHE A 71 -17.37 9.16 -14.53
N PHE A 72 -17.15 8.86 -15.82
CA PHE A 72 -18.09 9.21 -16.89
C PHE A 72 -19.12 8.12 -17.20
N ALA A 73 -18.89 6.87 -16.81
CA ALA A 73 -19.80 5.76 -17.09
C ALA A 73 -20.92 5.61 -16.03
N ARG A 74 -22.04 5.00 -16.45
CA ARG A 74 -23.13 4.55 -15.56
C ARG A 74 -22.73 3.29 -14.79
N PHE A 75 -21.73 3.37 -13.92
CA PHE A 75 -21.49 2.34 -12.91
C PHE A 75 -22.40 2.56 -11.69
N SER A 76 -22.58 1.51 -10.87
CA SER A 76 -23.27 1.62 -9.58
C SER A 76 -22.60 2.66 -8.68
N ASP A 77 -23.39 3.33 -7.85
CA ASP A 77 -22.91 4.41 -6.98
C ASP A 77 -21.80 3.94 -6.02
N GLU A 78 -21.86 2.68 -5.57
CA GLU A 78 -20.82 2.05 -4.75
C GLU A 78 -19.46 1.96 -5.47
N SER A 79 -19.44 1.61 -6.76
CA SER A 79 -18.19 1.50 -7.52
C SER A 79 -17.55 2.87 -7.76
N LYS A 80 -18.37 3.92 -7.90
CA LYS A 80 -17.90 5.30 -8.02
C LYS A 80 -17.34 5.81 -6.71
N PHE A 81 -18.03 5.58 -5.59
CA PHE A 81 -17.54 5.97 -4.28
C PHE A 81 -16.18 5.33 -3.96
N ASN A 82 -16.04 4.02 -4.20
CA ASN A 82 -14.78 3.32 -3.98
C ASN A 82 -13.66 3.91 -4.85
N ALA A 83 -13.94 4.22 -6.12
CA ALA A 83 -12.95 4.84 -7.00
C ALA A 83 -12.54 6.24 -6.54
N VAL A 84 -13.50 7.08 -6.14
CA VAL A 84 -13.22 8.42 -5.58
C VAL A 84 -12.39 8.32 -4.31
N TRP A 85 -12.79 7.44 -3.39
CA TRP A 85 -12.11 7.25 -2.12
C TRP A 85 -10.66 6.79 -2.32
N ASP A 86 -10.45 5.78 -3.17
CA ASP A 86 -9.12 5.28 -3.48
C ASP A 86 -8.24 6.39 -4.08
N VAL A 87 -8.77 7.20 -5.02
CA VAL A 87 -8.03 8.34 -5.59
C VAL A 87 -7.67 9.37 -4.52
N ILE A 88 -8.60 9.76 -3.66
CA ILE A 88 -8.33 10.71 -2.57
C ILE A 88 -7.26 10.15 -1.63
N PHE A 89 -7.33 8.87 -1.30
CA PHE A 89 -6.34 8.22 -0.44
C PHE A 89 -4.96 8.18 -1.10
N TYR A 90 -4.87 7.86 -2.38
CA TYR A 90 -3.61 7.93 -3.13
C TYR A 90 -3.02 9.34 -3.18
N LEU A 91 -3.84 10.36 -3.41
CA LEU A 91 -3.37 11.75 -3.42
C LEU A 91 -2.87 12.18 -2.04
N ALA A 92 -3.56 11.80 -0.96
CA ALA A 92 -3.12 12.03 0.40
C ALA A 92 -1.77 11.35 0.68
N MET A 93 -1.59 10.10 0.23
CA MET A 93 -0.33 9.36 0.34
C MET A 93 0.84 10.05 -0.37
N VAL A 94 0.62 10.51 -1.60
CA VAL A 94 1.63 11.26 -2.36
C VAL A 94 1.98 12.56 -1.63
N MET A 95 0.97 13.32 -1.21
CA MET A 95 1.19 14.61 -0.53
C MET A 95 1.93 14.47 0.80
N VAL A 96 1.59 13.46 1.63
CA VAL A 96 2.29 13.26 2.91
C VAL A 96 3.73 12.80 2.72
N THR A 97 4.00 12.05 1.64
CA THR A 97 5.34 11.58 1.31
C THR A 97 6.19 12.75 0.82
N LEU A 98 5.65 13.57 -0.09
CA LEU A 98 6.30 14.79 -0.58
C LEU A 98 6.57 15.77 0.57
N SER A 99 5.56 16.04 1.41
CA SER A 99 5.75 16.94 2.55
C SER A 99 6.74 16.35 3.56
N GLY A 100 6.77 15.02 3.73
CA GLY A 100 7.75 14.31 4.57
C GLY A 100 9.20 14.53 4.14
N PHE A 101 9.48 14.44 2.84
CA PHE A 101 10.79 14.81 2.30
C PHE A 101 11.15 16.28 2.60
N LEU A 102 10.18 17.18 2.47
CA LEU A 102 10.35 18.61 2.68
C LEU A 102 10.39 19.02 4.16
N VAL A 103 10.24 18.07 5.09
CA VAL A 103 10.42 18.28 6.54
C VAL A 103 11.41 17.30 7.15
N SER A 104 12.24 16.65 6.33
CA SER A 104 13.27 15.73 6.80
C SER A 104 14.31 16.46 7.64
N GLU A 105 14.46 16.00 8.89
CA GLU A 105 15.40 16.53 9.89
C GLU A 105 16.67 15.71 9.99
N ALA A 106 16.62 14.42 9.61
CA ALA A 106 17.74 13.50 9.79
C ALA A 106 18.36 13.08 8.46
N MET A 107 17.56 12.56 7.53
CA MET A 107 17.99 11.93 6.29
C MET A 107 18.60 12.93 5.31
N LEU A 108 17.93 14.05 4.99
CA LEU A 108 18.47 15.04 4.05
C LEU A 108 19.76 15.71 4.54
N PRO A 109 19.87 16.14 5.81
CA PRO A 109 21.13 16.66 6.34
C PRO A 109 22.27 15.62 6.32
N GLN A 110 21.99 14.35 6.59
CA GLN A 110 22.97 13.26 6.47
C GLN A 110 23.48 13.05 5.04
N LEU A 111 22.67 13.38 4.04
CA LEU A 111 23.05 13.36 2.62
C LEU A 111 23.76 14.66 2.16
N GLY A 112 23.99 15.60 3.08
CA GLY A 112 24.65 16.87 2.79
C GLY A 112 23.75 17.91 2.11
N ILE A 113 22.42 17.73 2.17
CA ILE A 113 21.44 18.65 1.60
C ILE A 113 20.86 19.49 2.74
N PRO A 114 21.34 20.74 2.97
CA PRO A 114 20.76 21.61 3.99
C PRO A 114 19.36 22.04 3.57
N LEU A 115 18.38 21.83 4.43
CA LEU A 115 16.98 22.15 4.17
C LEU A 115 16.42 23.03 5.28
N VAL A 116 15.77 24.14 4.89
CA VAL A 116 15.05 25.01 5.82
C VAL A 116 13.59 24.58 5.85
N ILE A 117 13.20 23.93 6.95
CA ILE A 117 11.84 23.42 7.16
C ILE A 117 10.87 24.60 7.24
N GLN A 118 9.85 24.58 6.38
CA GLN A 118 8.79 25.60 6.38
C GLN A 118 7.59 25.10 7.21
N PRO A 119 6.94 25.97 8.01
CA PRO A 119 5.77 25.59 8.81
C PRO A 119 4.64 24.98 7.98
N PHE A 120 4.46 25.47 6.74
CA PHE A 120 3.46 24.95 5.80
C PHE A 120 3.62 23.46 5.52
N TRP A 121 4.84 22.99 5.24
CA TRP A 121 5.09 21.57 4.95
C TRP A 121 4.97 20.71 6.19
N SER A 122 5.37 21.24 7.35
CA SER A 122 5.23 20.57 8.65
C SER A 122 3.76 20.34 9.00
N GLU A 123 2.92 21.37 8.84
CA GLU A 123 1.48 21.29 9.11
C GLU A 123 0.79 20.29 8.17
N ILE A 124 1.09 20.34 6.86
CA ILE A 124 0.54 19.39 5.88
C ILE A 124 0.97 17.96 6.21
N HIS A 125 2.25 17.73 6.50
CA HIS A 125 2.75 16.40 6.83
C HIS A 125 2.08 15.86 8.10
N HIS A 126 1.98 16.68 9.15
CA HIS A 126 1.35 16.30 10.40
C HIS A 126 -0.15 16.01 10.22
N SER A 127 -0.88 16.92 9.57
CA SER A 127 -2.31 16.79 9.33
C SER A 127 -2.64 15.55 8.48
N LEU A 128 -1.96 15.36 7.34
CA LEU A 128 -2.17 14.19 6.49
C LEU A 128 -1.73 12.91 7.19
N GLY A 129 -0.59 12.91 7.90
CA GLY A 129 -0.11 11.77 8.67
C GLY A 129 -1.15 11.26 9.67
N ASN A 130 -1.84 12.17 10.37
CA ASN A 130 -2.91 11.82 11.30
C ASN A 130 -4.17 11.28 10.59
N MET A 131 -4.49 11.79 9.40
CA MET A 131 -5.66 11.35 8.62
C MET A 131 -5.45 10.03 7.89
N LEU A 132 -4.21 9.69 7.54
CA LEU A 132 -3.89 8.49 6.77
C LEU A 132 -4.38 7.21 7.45
N MET A 133 -4.30 7.17 8.78
CA MET A 133 -4.66 5.97 9.53
C MET A 133 -6.17 5.64 9.48
N PRO A 134 -7.09 6.59 9.78
CA PRO A 134 -8.52 6.36 9.56
C PRO A 134 -8.86 6.16 8.07
N MET A 135 -8.16 6.83 7.15
CA MET A 135 -8.40 6.64 5.70
C MET A 135 -8.08 5.22 5.24
N LEU A 136 -6.99 4.63 5.73
CA LEU A 136 -6.67 3.22 5.48
C LEU A 136 -7.75 2.30 6.04
N GLY A 137 -8.26 2.59 7.25
CA GLY A 137 -9.34 1.82 7.85
C GLY A 137 -10.58 1.76 6.96
N ILE A 138 -10.99 2.89 6.39
CA ILE A 138 -12.10 2.96 5.43
C ILE A 138 -11.76 2.20 4.15
N HIS A 139 -10.55 2.40 3.59
CA HIS A 139 -10.10 1.66 2.42
C HIS A 139 -10.17 0.14 2.62
N LEU A 140 -9.69 -0.38 3.74
CA LEU A 140 -9.78 -1.81 4.08
C LEU A 140 -11.23 -2.29 4.23
N ALA A 141 -12.12 -1.46 4.78
CA ALA A 141 -13.54 -1.79 4.93
C ALA A 141 -14.24 -1.89 3.57
N LEU A 142 -13.99 -0.94 2.65
CA LEU A 142 -14.54 -0.95 1.29
C LEU A 142 -14.12 -2.19 0.50
N HIS A 143 -12.90 -2.67 0.72
CA HIS A 143 -12.34 -3.83 0.01
C HIS A 143 -12.44 -5.15 0.81
N TRP A 144 -13.15 -5.17 1.94
CA TRP A 144 -13.19 -6.31 2.88
C TRP A 144 -13.62 -7.63 2.25
N THR A 145 -14.62 -7.61 1.36
CA THR A 145 -15.10 -8.81 0.67
C THR A 145 -14.01 -9.44 -0.18
N TRP A 146 -13.23 -8.63 -0.90
CA TRP A 146 -12.10 -9.11 -1.69
C TRP A 146 -11.00 -9.70 -0.79
N ILE A 147 -10.65 -9.00 0.29
CA ILE A 147 -9.64 -9.45 1.27
C ILE A 147 -10.00 -10.83 1.81
N LYS A 148 -11.23 -11.01 2.32
CA LYS A 148 -11.70 -12.30 2.85
C LYS A 148 -11.60 -13.45 1.83
N ASN A 149 -12.03 -13.18 0.60
CA ASN A 149 -12.03 -14.18 -0.47
C ASN A 149 -10.59 -14.59 -0.83
N MET A 150 -9.67 -13.64 -0.90
CA MET A 150 -8.27 -13.90 -1.20
C MET A 150 -7.56 -14.63 -0.07
N THR A 151 -7.80 -14.24 1.19
CA THR A 151 -7.28 -14.95 2.38
C THR A 151 -7.72 -16.42 2.38
N LYS A 152 -8.99 -16.70 2.06
CA LYS A 152 -9.52 -18.07 1.94
C LYS A 152 -8.80 -18.84 0.84
N LYS A 153 -8.60 -18.23 -0.33
CA LYS A 153 -7.87 -18.83 -1.47
C LYS A 153 -6.42 -19.18 -1.11
N MET A 154 -5.73 -18.30 -0.39
CA MET A 154 -4.36 -18.52 0.08
C MET A 154 -4.26 -19.71 1.04
N ARG A 155 -5.16 -19.80 2.03
CA ARG A 155 -5.21 -20.91 2.99
C ARG A 155 -5.46 -22.27 2.32
N GLN A 156 -6.41 -22.32 1.39
CA GLN A 156 -6.72 -23.55 0.64
C GLN A 156 -5.56 -24.02 -0.24
N SER A 157 -4.81 -23.08 -0.82
CA SER A 157 -3.61 -23.39 -1.60
C SER A 157 -2.51 -24.02 -0.73
N ASN A 158 -2.35 -23.55 0.50
CA ASN A 158 -1.34 -24.09 1.43
C ASN A 158 -1.72 -25.48 1.95
N SER A 159 -3.00 -25.71 2.27
CA SER A 159 -3.49 -27.03 2.71
C SER A 159 -3.32 -28.12 1.65
N LYS A 160 -3.60 -27.81 0.37
CA LYS A 160 -3.35 -28.78 -0.73
C LYS A 160 -1.87 -29.11 -0.91
N LYS A 161 -0.97 -28.15 -0.65
CA LYS A 161 0.47 -28.37 -0.73
C LYS A 161 0.98 -29.27 0.40
N ALA A 162 0.56 -29.00 1.65
CA ALA A 162 0.93 -29.80 2.81
C ALA A 162 0.47 -31.27 2.70
N ASN A 163 -0.76 -31.51 2.24
CA ASN A 163 -1.28 -32.88 2.07
C ASN A 163 -0.59 -33.63 0.92
N GLY A 164 -0.12 -32.93 -0.11
CA GLY A 164 0.62 -33.53 -1.23
C GLY A 164 2.08 -33.86 -0.89
N GLU A 165 2.69 -33.14 0.05
CA GLU A 165 4.04 -33.42 0.57
C GLU A 165 4.04 -34.54 1.63
N ALA A 166 2.92 -34.75 2.36
CA ALA A 166 2.77 -35.85 3.32
C ALA A 166 2.38 -37.21 2.68
N ALA A 167 1.99 -37.23 1.41
CA ALA A 167 1.60 -38.43 0.66
C ALA A 167 2.73 -38.97 -0.26
N GLN A 168 3.93 -38.41 -0.16
CA GLN A 168 5.17 -38.84 -0.83
C GLN A 168 6.14 -39.37 0.21
#